data_AF-A0A2J9IP53-F1
#
_entry.id   AF-A0A2J9IP53-F1
#
_cell.length_a   1.000
_cell.length_b   1.000
_cell.length_c   1.000
_cell.angle_alpha   90.00
_cell.angle_beta   90.00
_cell.angle_gamma   90.00
#
_symmetry.space_group_name_H-M   'P 1'
#
loop_
_entity.id
_entity.type
_entity.pdbx_description
1 polymer ?
#
loop_
_entity_poly.entity_id
_entity_poly.type
_entity_poly.pdbx_seq_one_letter_code
_entity_poly.pdbx_strand_id
1 'polypeptide(L)'
;MSENLIDPADPEYELKVAEAFQRTVNGAHEGDDLPVQITVRQAMKIAAIMGAVARGHSGYTDALRDASWFLDAVVAESRPDMIVSRSSAELWAVVDAWPWPRPGKPKDNAE
;
A
#
# COMPACT_ATOMS: atom_id res chain seq x y z
N MET A 1 16.67 14.58 17.17
CA MET A 1 17.42 13.67 16.28
C MET A 1 17.48 14.35 14.94
N SER A 2 18.67 14.72 14.47
CA SER A 2 18.84 15.47 13.22
C SER A 2 18.45 14.60 12.03
N GLU A 3 17.50 15.08 11.25
CA GLU A 3 17.05 14.49 9.99
C GLU A 3 18.27 14.29 9.07
N ASN A 4 18.62 13.03 8.82
CA ASN A 4 19.48 12.67 7.69
C ASN A 4 18.64 12.84 6.41
N LEU A 5 18.40 14.09 6.01
CA LEU A 5 17.83 14.39 4.71
C LEU A 5 18.86 13.98 3.64
N ILE A 6 18.52 12.92 2.90
CA ILE A 6 19.28 12.47 1.74
C ILE A 6 19.13 13.56 0.66
N ASP A 7 20.24 14.05 0.13
CA ASP A 7 20.25 15.13 -0.86
C ASP A 7 19.60 14.66 -2.18
N PRO A 8 18.50 15.28 -2.64
CA PRO A 8 17.87 14.95 -3.93
C PRO A 8 18.79 15.12 -5.15
N ALA A 9 19.88 15.87 -5.04
CA ALA A 9 20.88 16.03 -6.11
C ALA A 9 21.92 14.90 -6.16
N ASP A 10 21.89 13.96 -5.21
CA ASP A 10 22.82 12.83 -5.17
C ASP A 10 22.54 11.85 -6.34
N PRO A 11 23.55 11.47 -7.14
CA PRO A 11 23.39 10.46 -8.20
C PRO A 11 22.87 9.10 -7.70
N GLU A 12 23.05 8.81 -6.41
CA GLU A 12 22.58 7.60 -5.74
C GLU A 12 21.36 7.86 -4.84
N TYR A 13 20.68 9.01 -4.99
CA TYR A 13 19.53 9.41 -4.16
C TYR A 13 18.50 8.28 -4.00
N GLU A 14 18.05 7.72 -5.11
CA GLU A 14 17.04 6.64 -5.13
C GLU A 14 17.51 5.39 -4.35
N LEU A 15 18.78 5.00 -4.52
CA LEU A 15 19.34 3.86 -3.81
C LEU A 15 19.43 4.13 -2.31
N LYS A 16 19.91 5.33 -1.93
CA LYS A 16 20.04 5.73 -0.52
C LYS A 16 18.68 5.85 0.17
N VAL A 17 17.65 6.34 -0.53
CA VAL A 17 16.26 6.39 -0.04
C VAL A 17 15.73 4.98 0.15
N ALA A 18 15.91 4.09 -0.83
CA ALA A 18 15.49 2.70 -0.72
C ALA A 18 16.19 1.97 0.44
N GLU A 19 17.50 2.17 0.63
CA GLU A 19 18.24 1.62 1.76
C GLU A 19 17.82 2.20 3.11
N ALA A 20 17.54 3.50 3.18
CA ALA A 20 17.05 4.13 4.39
C ALA A 20 15.67 3.56 4.77
N PHE A 21 14.77 3.40 3.79
CA PHE A 21 13.49 2.74 4.00
C PHE A 21 13.67 1.28 4.44
N GLN A 22 14.52 0.52 3.77
CA GLN A 22 14.87 -0.86 4.16
C GLN A 22 15.38 -0.92 5.61
N ARG A 23 16.22 0.02 6.05
CA ARG A 23 16.68 0.08 7.46
C ARG A 23 15.54 0.35 8.44
N THR A 24 14.49 1.06 8.03
CA THR A 24 13.31 1.34 8.88
C THR A 24 12.29 0.22 8.92
N VAL A 25 12.33 -0.74 7.99
CA VAL A 25 11.38 -1.87 7.94
C VAL A 25 12.05 -3.23 8.13
N ASN A 26 13.39 -3.30 8.08
CA ASN A 26 14.13 -4.54 8.31
C ASN A 26 14.29 -4.79 9.81
N GLY A 27 13.44 -5.68 10.32
CA GLY A 27 13.45 -6.11 11.71
C GLY A 27 12.14 -5.74 12.39
N ALA A 28 11.89 -6.35 13.56
CA ALA A 28 10.75 -5.97 14.37
C ALA A 28 11.04 -4.65 15.09
N HIS A 29 10.11 -3.71 15.01
CA HIS A 29 10.12 -2.45 15.73
C HIS A 29 9.03 -2.42 16.80
N GLU A 30 9.18 -1.51 17.76
CA GLU A 30 8.16 -1.26 18.76
C GLU A 30 6.85 -0.85 18.07
N GLY A 31 5.77 -1.56 18.38
CA GLY A 31 4.45 -1.30 17.79
C GLY A 31 4.16 -2.05 16.49
N ASP A 32 5.05 -2.91 15.98
CA ASP A 32 4.78 -3.72 14.78
C ASP A 32 3.74 -4.82 15.03
N ASP A 33 3.66 -5.33 16.26
CA ASP A 33 2.67 -6.34 16.66
C ASP A 33 1.31 -5.75 17.04
N LEU A 34 1.15 -4.42 16.96
CA LEU A 34 -0.13 -3.79 17.27
C LEU A 34 -1.16 -4.13 16.18
N PRO A 35 -2.35 -4.60 16.56
CA PRO A 35 -3.37 -4.94 15.59
C PRO A 35 -3.92 -3.66 14.94
N VAL A 36 -3.93 -3.63 13.62
CA VAL A 36 -4.70 -2.64 12.86
C VAL A 36 -6.10 -3.17 12.54
N GLN A 37 -7.11 -2.31 12.66
CA GLN A 37 -8.49 -2.71 12.41
C GLN A 37 -8.90 -2.41 10.97
N ILE A 38 -9.28 -3.46 10.25
CA ILE A 38 -10.00 -3.38 8.98
C ILE A 38 -11.20 -4.34 9.02
N THR A 39 -12.23 -4.03 8.25
CA THR A 39 -13.41 -4.90 8.09
C THR A 39 -13.10 -6.12 7.23
N VAL A 40 -13.91 -7.17 7.38
CA VAL A 40 -13.84 -8.36 6.51
C VAL A 40 -13.98 -7.99 5.03
N ARG A 41 -14.88 -7.06 4.69
CA ARG A 41 -15.07 -6.61 3.30
C ARG A 41 -13.81 -5.94 2.75
N GLN A 42 -13.16 -5.08 3.54
CA GLN A 42 -11.91 -4.42 3.17
C GLN A 42 -10.82 -5.45 2.88
N ALA A 43 -10.59 -6.38 3.81
CA ALA A 43 -9.61 -7.45 3.64
C ALA A 43 -9.90 -8.29 2.38
N MET A 44 -11.15 -8.72 2.18
CA MET A 44 -11.55 -9.50 1.00
C MET A 44 -11.32 -8.75 -0.31
N LYS A 45 -11.67 -7.46 -0.36
CA LYS A 45 -11.52 -6.62 -1.56
C LYS A 45 -10.05 -6.47 -1.93
N ILE A 46 -9.22 -6.12 -0.96
CA ILE A 46 -7.78 -5.92 -1.14
C ILE A 46 -7.12 -7.23 -1.61
N ALA A 47 -7.42 -8.34 -0.94
CA ALA A 47 -6.92 -9.65 -1.34
C ALA A 47 -7.33 -10.04 -2.78
N ALA A 48 -8.57 -9.73 -3.18
CA ALA A 48 -9.02 -9.96 -4.54
C ALA A 48 -8.24 -9.12 -5.57
N ILE A 49 -7.99 -7.83 -5.27
CA ILE A 49 -7.23 -6.91 -6.13
C ILE A 49 -5.78 -7.40 -6.28
N MET A 50 -5.11 -7.68 -5.15
CA MET A 50 -3.75 -8.24 -5.13
C MET A 50 -3.66 -9.53 -5.96
N GLY A 51 -4.60 -10.46 -5.73
CA GLY A 51 -4.64 -11.72 -6.46
C GLY A 51 -4.89 -11.53 -7.96
N ALA A 52 -5.68 -10.55 -8.37
CA ALA A 52 -5.92 -10.27 -9.78
C ALA A 52 -4.67 -9.74 -10.47
N VAL A 53 -3.96 -8.79 -9.85
CA VAL A 53 -2.69 -8.28 -10.38
C VAL A 53 -1.65 -9.41 -10.45
N ALA A 54 -1.53 -10.23 -9.39
CA ALA A 54 -0.61 -11.37 -9.38
C ALA A 54 -0.89 -12.41 -10.48
N ARG A 55 -2.16 -12.51 -10.94
CA ARG A 55 -2.56 -13.36 -12.07
C ARG A 55 -2.42 -12.68 -13.43
N GLY A 56 -1.96 -11.43 -13.50
CA GLY A 56 -1.74 -10.68 -14.74
C GLY A 56 -2.91 -9.81 -15.20
N HIS A 57 -3.90 -9.53 -14.34
CA HIS A 57 -5.00 -8.63 -14.70
C HIS A 57 -4.52 -7.16 -14.58
N SER A 58 -3.95 -6.62 -15.66
CA SER A 58 -3.37 -5.26 -15.70
C SER A 58 -4.35 -4.14 -15.36
N GLY A 59 -5.65 -4.34 -15.58
CA GLY A 59 -6.70 -3.37 -15.23
C GLY A 59 -6.87 -3.11 -13.71
N TYR A 60 -6.14 -3.82 -12.85
CA TYR A 60 -6.17 -3.65 -11.39
C TYR A 60 -4.88 -3.06 -10.80
N THR A 61 -3.91 -2.65 -11.62
CA THR A 61 -2.65 -2.07 -11.10
C THR A 61 -2.90 -0.77 -10.33
N ASP A 62 -3.74 0.13 -10.84
CA ASP A 62 -4.10 1.36 -10.13
C ASP A 62 -4.92 1.07 -8.87
N ALA A 63 -5.84 0.08 -8.94
CA ALA A 63 -6.59 -0.38 -7.78
C ALA A 63 -5.69 -0.94 -6.68
N LEU A 64 -4.60 -1.62 -7.05
CA LEU A 64 -3.60 -2.12 -6.11
C LEU A 64 -2.82 -0.97 -5.45
N ARG A 65 -2.46 0.07 -6.22
CA ARG A 65 -1.84 1.27 -5.65
C ARG A 65 -2.76 1.97 -4.66
N ASP A 66 -4.04 2.16 -5.01
CA ASP A 66 -5.02 2.78 -4.11
C ASP A 66 -5.23 1.94 -2.83
N ALA A 67 -5.25 0.61 -2.98
CA ALA A 67 -5.32 -0.31 -1.84
C ALA A 67 -4.07 -0.23 -0.93
N SER A 68 -2.87 -0.03 -1.51
CA SER A 68 -1.65 0.21 -0.74
C SER A 68 -1.77 1.48 0.08
N TRP A 69 -2.17 2.59 -0.54
CA TRP A 69 -2.35 3.86 0.18
C TRP A 69 -3.39 3.77 1.29
N PHE A 70 -4.47 3.03 1.07
CA PHE A 70 -5.44 2.74 2.13
C PHE A 70 -4.77 2.03 3.33
N LEU A 71 -3.95 1.01 3.09
CA LEU A 71 -3.24 0.30 4.18
C LEU A 71 -2.22 1.20 4.88
N ASP A 72 -1.50 2.04 4.14
CA ASP A 72 -0.57 3.02 4.71
C ASP A 72 -1.31 3.97 5.67
N ALA A 73 -2.50 4.45 5.28
CA ALA A 73 -3.33 5.29 6.13
C ALA A 73 -3.89 4.55 7.35
N VAL A 74 -4.29 3.28 7.22
CA VAL A 74 -4.73 2.45 8.35
C VAL A 74 -3.61 2.28 9.38
N VAL A 75 -2.38 2.04 8.93
CA VAL A 75 -1.21 1.95 9.81
C VAL A 75 -0.92 3.29 10.47
N ALA A 76 -0.90 4.37 9.70
CA ALA A 76 -0.65 5.71 10.23
C ALA A 76 -1.68 6.15 11.26
N GLU A 77 -2.97 5.89 11.04
CA GLU A 77 -4.02 6.22 12.02
C GLU A 77 -3.88 5.43 13.33
N SER A 78 -3.20 4.28 13.31
CA SER A 78 -2.88 3.51 14.52
C SER A 78 -1.60 3.98 15.24
N ARG A 79 -0.84 4.92 14.65
CA ARG A 79 0.46 5.38 15.13
C ARG A 79 0.47 6.91 15.33
N PRO A 80 0.55 7.42 16.58
CA PRO A 80 0.45 8.86 16.87
C PRO A 80 1.51 9.74 16.21
N ASP A 81 2.63 9.16 15.80
CA ASP A 81 3.79 9.82 15.21
C ASP A 81 3.77 9.89 13.67
N MET A 82 2.81 9.22 13.03
CA MET A 82 2.66 9.22 11.58
C MET A 82 1.58 10.21 11.13
N ILE A 83 1.89 11.04 10.13
CA ILE A 83 0.96 11.98 9.51
C ILE A 83 0.62 11.49 8.11
N VAL A 84 -0.67 11.39 7.81
CA VAL A 84 -1.18 11.09 6.46
C VAL A 84 -2.02 12.24 5.94
N SER A 85 -1.95 12.46 4.63
CA SER A 85 -2.66 13.55 3.94
C SER A 85 -4.15 13.28 3.70
N ARG A 86 -4.56 12.01 3.79
CA ARG A 86 -5.94 11.53 3.63
C ARG A 86 -6.21 10.44 4.64
N SER A 87 -7.43 10.40 5.15
CA SER A 87 -7.87 9.36 6.09
C SER A 87 -8.04 8.00 5.40
N SER A 88 -7.98 6.93 6.19
CA SER A 88 -8.29 5.57 5.75
C SER A 88 -9.72 5.47 5.21
N ALA A 89 -10.68 6.22 5.78
CA ALA A 89 -12.06 6.28 5.32
C ALA A 89 -12.18 6.87 3.90
N GLU A 90 -11.48 7.97 3.63
CA GLU A 90 -11.48 8.61 2.30
C GLU A 90 -10.80 7.74 1.24
N LEU A 91 -9.72 7.07 1.61
CA LEU A 91 -9.01 6.16 0.71
C LEU A 91 -9.81 4.88 0.47
N TRP A 92 -10.50 4.37 1.50
CA TRP A 92 -11.39 3.24 1.34
C TRP A 92 -12.51 3.51 0.34
N ALA A 93 -13.09 4.71 0.34
CA ALA A 93 -14.12 5.09 -0.63
C ALA A 93 -13.62 4.97 -2.09
N VAL A 94 -12.33 5.27 -2.33
CA VAL A 94 -11.70 5.09 -3.65
C VAL A 94 -11.54 3.60 -3.96
N VAL A 95 -11.04 2.81 -3.02
CA VAL A 95 -10.85 1.36 -3.19
C VAL A 95 -12.17 0.64 -3.44
N ASP A 96 -13.24 1.00 -2.71
CA ASP A 96 -14.56 0.36 -2.84
C ASP A 96 -15.25 0.70 -4.18
N ALA A 97 -14.92 1.86 -4.77
CA ALA A 97 -15.42 2.27 -6.08
C ALA A 97 -14.88 1.42 -7.25
N TRP A 98 -13.71 0.79 -7.09
CA TRP A 98 -13.20 -0.13 -8.10
C TRP A 98 -14.14 -1.34 -8.26
N PRO A 99 -14.32 -1.89 -9.47
CA PRO A 99 -15.05 -3.14 -9.65
C PRO A 99 -14.42 -4.28 -8.86
N TRP A 100 -15.22 -5.27 -8.49
CA TRP A 100 -14.67 -6.51 -7.93
C TRP A 100 -13.89 -7.26 -9.02
N PRO A 101 -12.65 -7.69 -8.73
CA PRO A 101 -11.91 -8.54 -9.64
C PRO A 101 -12.67 -9.81 -9.99
N ARG A 102 -12.71 -10.14 -11.28
CA ARG A 102 -13.34 -11.36 -11.75
C ARG A 102 -12.50 -12.56 -11.30
N PRO A 103 -13.12 -13.64 -10.80
CA PRO A 103 -12.42 -14.89 -10.57
C PRO A 103 -11.77 -15.42 -11.86
N GLY A 104 -10.61 -16.07 -11.74
CA GLY A 104 -9.93 -16.75 -12.86
C GLY A 104 -8.73 -16.01 -13.46
N LYS A 105 -8.21 -16.56 -14.56
CA LYS A 105 -7.11 -15.97 -15.34
C LYS A 105 -7.60 -14.69 -16.06
N PRO A 106 -6.70 -13.75 -16.40
CA PRO A 106 -7.03 -12.64 -17.29
C PRO A 106 -7.71 -13.19 -18.53
N LYS A 107 -8.71 -12.48 -19.05
CA LYS A 107 -9.13 -12.75 -20.42
C LYS A 107 -7.94 -12.32 -21.28
N ASP A 108 -7.35 -13.27 -22.00
CA ASP A 108 -6.49 -12.90 -23.11
C ASP A 108 -7.36 -12.07 -24.06
N ASN A 109 -7.04 -10.80 -24.21
CA ASN A 109 -7.55 -10.03 -25.33
C ASN A 109 -6.80 -10.53 -26.56
N ALA A 110 -7.22 -11.69 -27.05
CA ALA A 110 -6.90 -12.19 -28.37
C ALA A 110 -8.18 -12.06 -29.22
N GLU A 111 -8.42 -10.86 -29.71
CA GLU A 111 -9.11 -10.60 -30.99
C GLU A 111 -8.25 -9.63 -31.80
#